data_AF-A0A3C0TSY9-F1
#
_entry.id   AF-A0A3C0TSY9-F1
#
_cell.length_a   1.000
_cell.length_b   1.000
_cell.length_c   1.000
_cell.angle_alpha   90.00
_cell.angle_beta   90.00
_cell.angle_gamma   90.00
#
_symmetry.space_group_name_H-M   'P 1'
#
loop_
_entity.id
_entity.type
_entity.pdbx_description
1 polymer ?
#
loop_
_entity_poly.entity_id
_entity_poly.type
_entity_poly.pdbx_seq_one_letter_code
_entity_poly.pdbx_strand_id
1 'polypeptide(L)'
;LIFFDIGGSMDAHIRTCEELFSAARTEFKHMEYFYFHNCLYEHVWKDNRRRHNEKIPTWDVLNKYGHDYKVIFVGDATMSPYEITYPGGSVEHWNEEAGEVWYQRVSDIYPKMVWLNPVAKKHWEYTPSIQVVQQIMADRMYPLTLAGLDDAMRELNR
;
A
#
# COMPACT_ATOMS: atom_id res chain seq x y z
N LEU A 1 -9.40 -2.05 -4.16
CA LEU A 1 -8.04 -1.97 -4.74
C LEU A 1 -7.08 -2.46 -3.70
N ILE A 2 -6.13 -3.31 -4.09
CA ILE A 2 -5.06 -3.76 -3.21
C ILE A 2 -3.74 -3.28 -3.80
N PHE A 3 -2.92 -2.62 -3.00
CA PHE A 3 -1.59 -2.17 -3.38
C PHE A 3 -0.57 -2.97 -2.58
N PHE A 4 0.18 -3.82 -3.27
CA PHE A 4 1.24 -4.61 -2.68
C PHE A 4 2.57 -3.87 -2.83
N ASP A 5 3.18 -3.58 -1.68
CA ASP A 5 4.57 -3.21 -1.64
C ASP A 5 5.42 -4.43 -2.01
N ILE A 6 6.42 -4.20 -2.84
CA ILE A 6 7.32 -5.23 -3.34
C ILE A 6 8.75 -4.77 -3.15
N GLY A 7 9.72 -5.69 -3.13
CA GLY A 7 11.15 -5.37 -3.03
C GLY A 7 11.70 -5.39 -1.61
N GLY A 8 13.01 -5.64 -1.50
CA GLY A 8 13.72 -5.59 -0.23
C GLY A 8 13.16 -6.56 0.79
N SER A 9 12.75 -6.06 1.96
CA SER A 9 12.20 -6.85 3.05
C SER A 9 10.81 -7.43 2.76
N MET A 10 10.09 -6.90 1.77
CA MET A 10 8.79 -7.44 1.37
C MET A 10 8.90 -8.73 0.55
N ASP A 11 10.04 -9.03 -0.07
CA ASP A 11 10.19 -10.20 -0.97
C ASP A 11 9.82 -11.53 -0.30
N ALA A 12 10.06 -11.66 1.01
CA ALA A 12 9.70 -12.83 1.79
C ALA A 12 8.18 -12.97 2.04
N HIS A 13 7.42 -11.88 1.92
CA HIS A 13 6.01 -11.79 2.27
C HIS A 13 5.07 -11.73 1.06
N ILE A 14 5.54 -11.26 -0.11
CA ILE A 14 4.69 -11.02 -1.29
C ILE A 14 3.85 -12.24 -1.65
N ARG A 15 4.49 -13.41 -1.83
CA ARG A 15 3.79 -14.62 -2.29
C ARG A 15 2.66 -15.02 -1.34
N THR A 16 2.92 -14.99 -0.03
CA THR A 16 1.90 -15.33 0.97
C THR A 16 0.78 -14.31 1.00
N CYS A 17 1.08 -13.02 0.83
CA CYS A 17 0.06 -11.97 0.74
C CYS A 17 -0.82 -12.15 -0.51
N GLU A 18 -0.21 -12.41 -1.66
CA GLU A 18 -0.93 -12.69 -2.91
C GLU A 18 -1.83 -13.93 -2.79
N GLU A 19 -1.30 -15.04 -2.24
CA GLU A 19 -2.06 -16.27 -2.04
C GLU A 19 -3.26 -16.05 -1.09
N LEU A 20 -3.06 -15.31 0.01
CA LEU A 20 -4.11 -14.96 0.96
C LEU A 20 -5.25 -14.17 0.29
N PHE A 21 -4.92 -13.11 -0.45
CA PHE A 21 -5.93 -12.27 -1.09
C PHE A 21 -6.55 -12.92 -2.32
N SER A 22 -5.80 -13.77 -3.03
CA SER A 22 -6.34 -14.60 -4.11
C SER A 22 -7.36 -15.61 -3.55
N ALA A 23 -7.06 -16.24 -2.41
CA ALA A 23 -8.00 -17.14 -1.73
C ALA A 23 -9.23 -16.39 -1.20
N ALA A 24 -9.06 -15.16 -0.72
CA ALA A 24 -10.15 -14.31 -0.24
C ALA A 24 -10.93 -13.60 -1.38
N ARG A 25 -10.59 -13.82 -2.65
CA ARG A 25 -11.18 -13.10 -3.80
C ARG A 25 -12.69 -13.23 -3.86
N THR A 26 -13.26 -14.34 -3.41
CA THR A 26 -14.72 -14.58 -3.40
C THR A 26 -15.47 -13.67 -2.42
N GLU A 27 -14.79 -13.16 -1.39
CA GLU A 27 -15.35 -12.22 -0.41
C GLU A 27 -15.47 -10.80 -0.99
N PHE A 28 -14.81 -10.52 -2.12
CA PHE A 28 -14.81 -9.21 -2.77
C PHE A 28 -15.55 -9.27 -4.11
N LYS A 29 -16.61 -8.44 -4.27
CA LYS A 29 -17.36 -8.34 -5.55
C LYS A 29 -16.46 -8.02 -6.74
N HIS A 30 -15.56 -7.06 -6.56
CA HIS A 30 -14.55 -6.65 -7.53
C HIS A 30 -13.22 -6.46 -6.81
N MET A 31 -12.21 -7.23 -7.21
CA MET A 31 -10.88 -7.17 -6.63
C MET A 31 -9.86 -6.93 -7.72
N GLU A 32 -9.13 -5.83 -7.60
CA GLU A 32 -8.04 -5.42 -8.48
C GLU A 32 -6.83 -5.12 -7.61
N TYR A 33 -5.68 -5.64 -8.00
CA TYR A 33 -4.42 -5.44 -7.30
C TYR A 33 -3.38 -4.78 -8.20
N PHE A 34 -2.46 -4.07 -7.56
CA PHE A 34 -1.36 -3.32 -8.15
C PHE A 34 -0.14 -3.44 -7.24
N TYR A 35 1.04 -3.25 -7.80
CA TYR A 35 2.29 -3.27 -7.06
C TYR A 35 2.96 -1.90 -7.06
N PHE A 36 3.67 -1.56 -5.99
CA PHE A 36 4.54 -0.38 -5.88
C PHE A 36 5.81 -0.75 -5.10
N HIS A 37 6.85 0.08 -5.15
CA HIS A 37 8.11 -0.20 -4.45
C HIS A 37 8.37 0.82 -3.35
N ASN A 38 8.40 0.36 -2.11
CA ASN A 38 8.57 1.12 -0.87
C ASN A 38 7.46 2.15 -0.63
N CYS A 39 7.28 3.10 -1.54
CA CYS A 39 6.29 4.16 -1.45
C CYS A 39 5.46 4.27 -2.74
N LEU A 40 4.20 4.68 -2.62
CA LEU A 40 3.35 4.95 -3.77
C LEU A 40 3.77 6.28 -4.42
N TYR A 41 3.96 6.26 -5.73
CA TYR A 41 4.29 7.44 -6.52
C TYR A 41 3.44 7.50 -7.81
N GLU A 42 3.99 8.06 -8.90
CA GLU A 42 3.27 8.28 -10.15
C GLU A 42 3.02 7.01 -10.99
N HIS A 43 3.65 5.89 -10.65
CA HIS A 43 3.48 4.62 -11.36
C HIS A 43 3.26 3.45 -10.40
N VAL A 44 2.47 2.49 -10.87
CA VAL A 44 2.29 1.16 -10.29
C VAL A 44 2.46 0.09 -11.36
N TRP A 45 2.56 -1.17 -10.94
CA TRP A 45 2.69 -2.32 -11.85
C TRP A 45 1.55 -3.32 -11.67
N LYS A 46 1.30 -4.16 -12.69
CA LYS A 46 0.41 -5.33 -12.61
C LYS A 46 1.15 -6.66 -12.39
N ASP A 47 2.46 -6.68 -12.55
CA ASP A 47 3.32 -7.84 -12.32
C ASP A 47 4.48 -7.44 -11.38
N ASN A 48 4.73 -8.26 -10.35
CA ASN A 48 5.81 -8.11 -9.39
C ASN A 48 7.21 -8.11 -10.04
N ARG A 49 7.37 -8.65 -11.27
CA ARG A 49 8.64 -8.63 -12.01
C ARG A 49 9.10 -7.23 -12.44
N ARG A 50 8.31 -6.17 -12.17
CA ARG A 50 8.62 -4.75 -12.45
C ARG A 50 9.22 -4.51 -13.83
N ARG A 51 8.65 -5.15 -14.86
CA ARG A 51 9.13 -4.93 -16.23
C ARG A 51 8.96 -3.45 -16.57
N HIS A 52 10.05 -2.79 -16.94
CA HIS A 52 10.06 -1.35 -17.21
C HIS A 52 8.99 -0.90 -18.23
N ASN A 53 8.58 -1.79 -19.13
CA ASN A 53 7.56 -1.54 -20.16
C ASN A 53 6.10 -1.66 -19.68
N GLU A 54 5.84 -2.04 -18.43
CA GLU A 54 4.49 -2.29 -17.90
C GLU A 54 4.10 -1.35 -16.74
N LYS A 55 4.66 -0.14 -16.73
CA LYS A 55 4.26 0.91 -15.77
C LYS A 55 2.87 1.44 -16.11
N ILE A 56 2.01 1.52 -15.10
CA ILE A 56 0.67 2.10 -15.20
C ILE A 56 0.69 3.40 -14.39
N PRO A 57 0.29 4.55 -14.97
CA PRO A 57 0.16 5.79 -14.22
C PRO A 57 -0.81 5.61 -13.04
N THR A 58 -0.39 6.00 -11.84
CA THR A 58 -1.23 5.91 -10.64
C THR A 58 -2.51 6.71 -10.83
N TRP A 59 -2.44 7.88 -11.48
CA TRP A 59 -3.62 8.67 -11.84
C TRP A 59 -4.64 7.89 -12.70
N ASP A 60 -4.20 7.06 -13.63
CA ASP A 60 -5.12 6.25 -14.46
C ASP A 60 -5.87 5.24 -13.58
N VAL A 61 -5.21 4.67 -12.57
CA VAL A 61 -5.87 3.81 -11.59
C VAL A 61 -6.88 4.60 -10.76
N LEU A 62 -6.46 5.74 -10.18
CA LEU A 62 -7.31 6.58 -9.33
C LEU A 62 -8.55 7.10 -10.08
N ASN A 63 -8.43 7.40 -11.38
CA ASN A 63 -9.54 7.87 -12.22
C ASN A 63 -10.45 6.74 -12.71
N LYS A 64 -9.93 5.51 -12.84
CA LYS A 64 -10.68 4.36 -13.35
C LYS A 64 -11.66 3.78 -12.32
N TYR A 65 -11.28 3.77 -11.04
CA TYR A 65 -12.08 3.15 -9.98
C TYR A 65 -12.76 4.21 -9.12
N GLY A 66 -14.08 4.11 -8.98
CA GLY A 66 -14.89 5.06 -8.24
C GLY A 66 -14.62 5.09 -6.73
N HIS A 67 -15.01 6.19 -6.09
CA HIS A 67 -14.81 6.46 -4.65
C HIS A 67 -15.44 5.42 -3.70
N ASP A 68 -16.34 4.58 -4.20
CA ASP A 68 -16.98 3.47 -3.46
C ASP A 68 -16.05 2.27 -3.26
N TYR A 69 -14.91 2.24 -3.96
CA TYR A 69 -13.89 1.22 -3.76
C TYR A 69 -13.19 1.38 -2.40
N LYS A 70 -12.87 0.23 -1.82
CA LYS A 70 -12.04 0.11 -0.61
C LYS A 70 -10.59 -0.08 -1.00
N VAL A 71 -9.67 0.54 -0.28
CA VAL A 71 -8.23 0.45 -0.54
C VAL A 71 -7.54 -0.28 0.60
N ILE A 72 -6.73 -1.27 0.24
CA ILE A 72 -5.87 -2.02 1.16
C ILE A 72 -4.43 -1.86 0.67
N PHE A 73 -3.58 -1.23 1.46
CA PHE A 73 -2.15 -1.32 1.27
C PHE A 73 -1.61 -2.53 2.03
N VAL A 74 -0.64 -3.23 1.44
CA VAL A 74 0.03 -4.36 2.07
C VAL A 74 1.53 -4.17 1.90
N GLY A 75 2.23 -3.87 2.98
CA GLY A 75 3.65 -3.52 2.95
C GLY A 75 4.25 -3.38 4.33
N ASP A 76 5.56 -3.55 4.46
CA ASP A 76 6.25 -3.41 5.74
C ASP A 76 6.45 -1.95 6.17
N ALA A 77 6.20 -1.00 5.26
CA ALA A 77 6.39 0.43 5.44
C ALA A 77 7.81 0.78 5.94
N THR A 78 8.78 -0.08 5.64
CA THR A 78 10.17 0.05 6.10
C THR A 78 11.00 0.63 4.97
N MET A 79 11.29 1.92 5.07
CA MET A 79 12.02 2.68 4.06
C MET A 79 12.69 3.89 4.70
N SER A 80 13.45 4.65 3.93
CA SER A 80 13.90 5.96 4.39
C SER A 80 12.69 6.90 4.54
N PRO A 81 12.51 7.62 5.66
CA PRO A 81 11.41 8.60 5.79
C PRO A 81 11.40 9.67 4.68
N TYR A 82 12.56 9.93 4.07
CA TYR A 82 12.71 10.84 2.95
C TYR A 82 11.98 10.36 1.68
N GLU A 83 11.83 9.05 1.47
CA GLU A 83 11.02 8.48 0.38
C GLU A 83 9.57 8.96 0.48
N ILE A 84 9.05 9.14 1.70
CA ILE A 84 7.66 9.55 1.90
C ILE A 84 7.52 11.08 1.86
N THR A 85 8.46 11.81 2.48
CA THR A 85 8.27 13.21 2.87
C THR A 85 8.86 14.25 1.90
N TYR A 86 9.67 13.83 0.92
CA TYR A 86 10.35 14.77 0.01
C TYR A 86 10.25 14.36 -1.47
N PRO A 87 10.20 15.35 -2.39
CA PRO A 87 10.51 15.13 -3.80
C PRO A 87 11.93 14.58 -3.98
N GLY A 88 12.13 13.75 -4.99
CA GLY A 88 13.41 13.08 -5.27
C GLY A 88 13.82 12.02 -4.22
N GLY A 89 12.93 11.66 -3.30
CA GLY A 89 13.16 10.64 -2.28
C GLY A 89 13.17 9.20 -2.80
N SER A 90 12.53 8.93 -3.95
CA SER A 90 12.43 7.58 -4.53
C SER A 90 13.79 6.96 -4.82
N VAL A 91 13.92 5.68 -4.52
CA VAL A 91 15.14 4.89 -4.78
C VAL A 91 15.25 4.37 -6.22
N GLU A 92 14.16 4.38 -6.99
CA GLU A 92 14.15 3.86 -8.37
C GLU A 92 14.29 4.95 -9.43
N HIS A 93 13.87 6.18 -9.13
CA HIS A 93 13.82 7.28 -10.08
C HIS A 93 13.66 8.62 -9.36
N TRP A 94 13.77 9.72 -10.09
CA TRP A 94 13.42 11.03 -9.56
C TRP A 94 11.90 11.23 -9.56
N ASN A 95 11.28 11.29 -8.38
CA ASN A 95 9.87 11.63 -8.22
C ASN A 95 9.71 13.15 -8.04
N GLU A 96 8.92 13.80 -8.90
CA GLU A 96 8.65 15.25 -8.82
C GLU A 96 7.85 15.64 -7.56
N GLU A 97 7.04 14.70 -7.05
CA GLU A 97 6.16 14.92 -5.90
C GLU A 97 6.47 13.91 -4.79
N ALA A 98 6.41 14.36 -3.54
CA ALA A 98 6.62 13.52 -2.37
C ALA A 98 5.60 12.36 -2.29
N GLY A 99 6.01 11.23 -1.71
CA GLY A 99 5.15 10.06 -1.54
C GLY A 99 3.88 10.33 -0.74
N GLU A 100 3.97 11.17 0.30
CA GLU A 100 2.82 11.60 1.11
C GLU A 100 1.70 12.23 0.28
N VAL A 101 2.04 12.93 -0.80
CA VAL A 101 1.07 13.57 -1.71
C VAL A 101 0.23 12.51 -2.40
N TRP A 102 0.83 11.39 -2.80
CA TRP A 102 0.12 10.28 -3.44
C TRP A 102 -0.80 9.57 -2.46
N TYR A 103 -0.36 9.35 -1.23
CA TYR A 103 -1.24 8.79 -0.20
C TYR A 103 -2.41 9.71 0.15
N GLN A 104 -2.17 11.03 0.24
CA GLN A 104 -3.23 12.00 0.46
C GLN A 104 -4.28 11.93 -0.65
N ARG A 105 -3.85 11.90 -1.93
CA ARG A 105 -4.76 11.73 -3.08
C ARG A 105 -5.60 10.46 -2.98
N VAL A 106 -4.98 9.34 -2.61
CA VAL A 106 -5.72 8.08 -2.43
C VAL A 106 -6.74 8.22 -1.31
N SER A 107 -6.38 8.86 -0.19
CA SER A 107 -7.29 9.07 0.94
C SER A 107 -8.46 10.02 0.62
N ASP A 108 -8.22 11.03 -0.23
CA ASP A 108 -9.24 11.99 -0.65
C ASP A 108 -10.27 11.34 -1.59
N ILE A 109 -9.83 10.39 -2.42
CA ILE A 109 -10.70 9.66 -3.36
C ILE A 109 -11.41 8.48 -2.68
N TYR A 110 -10.69 7.73 -1.83
CA TYR A 110 -11.17 6.51 -1.20
C TYR A 110 -11.19 6.67 0.33
N PRO A 111 -12.33 7.04 0.93
CA PRO A 111 -12.42 7.26 2.38
C PRO A 111 -12.23 5.97 3.20
N LYS A 112 -12.35 4.79 2.56
CA LYS A 112 -12.16 3.48 3.18
C LYS A 112 -10.81 2.91 2.78
N MET A 113 -9.79 3.25 3.55
CA MET A 113 -8.40 2.90 3.30
C MET A 113 -7.71 2.38 4.57
N VAL A 114 -7.08 1.22 4.46
CA VAL A 114 -6.33 0.56 5.56
C VAL A 114 -4.96 0.08 5.07
N TRP A 115 -4.04 -0.13 6.01
CA TRP A 115 -2.71 -0.68 5.73
C TRP A 115 -2.47 -1.94 6.54
N LEU A 116 -2.02 -3.01 5.89
CA LEU A 116 -1.64 -4.28 6.51
C LEU A 116 -0.13 -4.41 6.52
N ASN A 117 0.46 -4.50 7.72
CA ASN A 117 1.90 -4.52 7.90
C ASN A 117 2.38 -5.87 8.46
N PRO A 118 3.25 -6.62 7.74
CA PRO A 118 3.80 -7.90 8.21
C PRO A 118 4.82 -7.76 9.35
N VAL A 119 5.37 -6.57 9.57
CA VAL A 119 6.29 -6.30 10.68
C VAL A 119 5.54 -6.43 12.00
N ALA A 120 6.13 -7.13 12.97
CA ALA A 120 5.52 -7.27 14.28
C ALA A 120 5.29 -5.90 14.93
N LYS A 121 4.06 -5.67 15.42
CA LYS A 121 3.59 -4.36 15.94
C LYS A 121 4.52 -3.70 16.96
N LYS A 122 5.22 -4.49 17.78
CA LYS A 122 6.23 -4.00 18.73
C LYS A 122 7.39 -3.21 18.10
N HIS A 123 7.64 -3.39 16.81
CA HIS A 123 8.70 -2.69 16.08
C HIS A 123 8.23 -1.39 15.44
N TRP A 124 6.92 -1.16 15.31
CA TRP A 124 6.38 0.02 14.62
C TRP A 124 6.79 1.32 15.31
N GLU A 125 6.87 1.33 16.64
CA GLU A 125 7.30 2.49 17.43
C GLU A 125 8.79 2.84 17.25
N TYR A 126 9.59 1.89 16.77
CA TYR A 126 11.04 2.07 16.62
C TYR A 126 11.48 2.30 15.17
N THR A 127 10.57 2.18 14.21
CA THR A 127 10.84 2.39 12.80
C THR A 127 10.18 3.70 12.34
N PRO A 128 10.94 4.78 12.11
CA PRO A 128 10.37 6.11 11.83
C PRO A 128 9.43 6.16 10.61
N SER A 129 9.76 5.44 9.52
CA SER A 129 8.90 5.42 8.32
C SER A 129 7.54 4.77 8.60
N ILE A 130 7.50 3.73 9.45
CA ILE A 130 6.25 3.09 9.87
C ILE A 130 5.38 4.07 10.65
N GLN A 131 5.98 4.92 11.49
CA GLN A 131 5.24 5.96 12.22
C GLN A 131 4.65 7.00 11.27
N VAL A 132 5.40 7.43 10.25
CA VAL A 132 4.91 8.36 9.22
C VAL A 132 3.74 7.74 8.45
N VAL A 133 3.87 6.50 7.99
CA VAL A 133 2.78 5.78 7.32
C VAL A 133 1.57 5.64 8.24
N GLN A 134 1.75 5.28 9.51
CA GLN A 134 0.64 5.18 10.47
C GLN A 134 -0.13 6.49 10.62
N GLN A 135 0.57 7.63 10.64
CA GLN A 135 -0.06 8.96 10.70
C GLN A 135 -0.85 9.27 9.42
N ILE A 136 -0.28 8.99 8.25
CA ILE A 136 -0.96 9.14 6.95
C ILE A 136 -2.22 8.27 6.88
N MET A 137 -2.14 7.05 7.44
CA MET A 137 -3.27 6.13 7.52
C MET A 137 -4.29 6.52 8.60
N ALA A 138 -4.06 7.58 9.37
CA ALA A 138 -4.87 8.01 10.51
C ALA A 138 -5.20 6.84 11.46
N ASP A 139 -4.15 6.11 11.87
CA ASP A 139 -4.21 4.94 12.75
C ASP A 139 -4.97 3.72 12.20
N ARG A 140 -5.31 3.70 10.91
CA ARG A 140 -5.90 2.55 10.20
C ARG A 140 -4.83 1.58 9.66
N MET A 141 -3.82 1.28 10.48
CA MET A 141 -2.78 0.31 10.18
C MET A 141 -2.88 -0.91 11.11
N TYR A 142 -2.91 -2.10 10.53
CA TYR A 142 -3.18 -3.37 11.22
C TYR A 142 -2.08 -4.39 10.93
N PRO A 143 -1.76 -5.29 11.88
CA PRO A 143 -0.76 -6.33 11.66
C PRO A 143 -1.29 -7.37 10.66
N LEU A 144 -0.43 -7.88 9.78
CA LEU A 144 -0.78 -8.95 8.84
C LEU A 144 -0.89 -10.30 9.58
N THR A 145 -2.00 -10.47 10.28
CA THR A 145 -2.40 -11.65 11.05
C THR A 145 -3.90 -11.87 10.85
N LEU A 146 -4.44 -13.03 11.18
CA LEU A 146 -5.89 -13.28 11.07
C LEU A 146 -6.71 -12.24 11.85
N ALA A 147 -6.33 -11.93 13.10
CA ALA A 147 -7.02 -10.92 13.89
C ALA A 147 -6.90 -9.51 13.30
N GLY A 148 -5.72 -9.14 12.78
CA GLY A 148 -5.53 -7.84 12.14
C GLY A 148 -6.28 -7.70 10.82
N LEU A 149 -6.41 -8.79 10.05
CA LEU A 149 -7.27 -8.84 8.87
C LEU A 149 -8.74 -8.63 9.24
N ASP A 150 -9.23 -9.32 10.28
CA ASP A 150 -10.61 -9.14 10.76
C ASP A 150 -10.87 -7.69 11.19
N ASP A 151 -9.95 -7.07 11.92
CA ASP A 151 -10.07 -5.68 12.36
C ASP A 151 -10.01 -4.69 11.18
N ALA A 152 -9.10 -4.92 10.22
CA ALA A 152 -9.02 -4.13 8.99
C ALA A 152 -10.31 -4.22 8.18
N MET A 153 -10.90 -5.42 8.05
CA MET A 153 -12.16 -5.62 7.35
C MET A 153 -13.35 -4.97 8.06
N ARG A 154 -13.36 -4.95 9.40
CA ARG A 154 -14.36 -4.19 10.17
C ARG A 154 -14.24 -2.69 9.91
N GLU A 155 -13.04 -2.14 9.90
CA GLU A 155 -12.81 -0.72 9.63
C GLU A 155 -13.27 -0.33 8.22
N LEU A 156 -12.99 -1.17 7.23
CA LEU A 156 -13.46 -0.98 5.86
C LEU A 156 -15.00 -1.10 5.71
N ASN A 157 -15.71 -1.70 6.67
CA ASN A 157 -17.15 -1.89 6.66
C ASN A 157 -17.93 -0.91 7.56
N ARG A 158 -17.24 -0.11 8.37
CA ARG A 158 -17.85 1.03 9.07
C ARG A 158 -18.35 2.08 8.08
#